data_AF-A0A1I6TDQ3-F1
#
_entry.id   AF-A0A1I6TDQ3-F1
#
_cell.length_a   1.000
_cell.length_b   1.000
_cell.length_c   1.000
_cell.angle_alpha   90.00
_cell.angle_beta   90.00
_cell.angle_gamma   90.00
#
_symmetry.space_group_name_H-M   'P 1'
#
loop_
_entity.id
_entity.type
_entity.pdbx_description
1 polymer ?
#
loop_
_entity_poly.entity_id
_entity_poly.type
_entity_poly.pdbx_seq_one_letter_code
_entity_poly.pdbx_strand_id
1 'polypeptide(L)'
;MHVGKIIKFYREQARMTQEQLGRGICSDTHISKIERGSTDFSPEVISLLTERLNIDLEYELVKLNTIKKRLFAWHEAIVMLLLDEMEAIKLELENEQLIQISDYTALYQLIQAKYYLALSQPDAAFTIVQKMQRSHAKLPTYEGNLLLHVTGICFLAKQDYRTAIDTLKQIDAEEYNNPEYYYHMAVAYHWIGSHMMAYYYGEKSLRFFKDSRNFIRTIDAEMLLLLQVVFDDNRNKADIILRFENLIKTCDICNTPERKRIALHNLAYEYLEQNNYEMASKYYQASMELNNPKTMLYLLSLEGYVRCSLQGNLLNKEELLRVTESGLRSAKEIHDQMLQIRFQLLLYKIEEQHEQYYSYLRNNALAVIRKNGDAMLIERYEKDLFNYYMTTGQLELALETASFLINKEKPLNKKEEMIPG
;
A
#
# COMPACT_ATOMS: atom_id res chain seq x y z
N MET A 1 37.89 6.22 -7.11
CA MET A 1 36.79 7.16 -7.45
C MET A 1 36.29 7.97 -6.24
N HIS A 2 36.07 7.35 -5.06
CA HIS A 2 35.52 8.06 -3.90
C HIS A 2 36.48 9.07 -3.22
N VAL A 3 37.80 8.85 -3.28
CA VAL A 3 38.82 9.74 -2.70
C VAL A 3 38.65 11.20 -3.16
N GLY A 4 38.55 11.42 -4.48
CA GLY A 4 38.38 12.76 -5.04
C GLY A 4 37.11 13.47 -4.56
N LYS A 5 35.99 12.72 -4.43
CA LYS A 5 34.72 13.25 -3.95
C LYS A 5 34.78 13.65 -2.47
N ILE A 6 35.46 12.84 -1.64
CA ILE A 6 35.67 13.14 -0.22
C ILE A 6 36.52 14.41 -0.06
N ILE A 7 37.64 14.50 -0.79
CA ILE A 7 38.51 15.69 -0.78
C ILE A 7 37.73 16.94 -1.19
N LYS A 8 36.95 16.86 -2.28
CA LYS A 8 36.11 17.97 -2.75
C LYS A 8 35.11 18.41 -1.67
N PHE A 9 34.42 17.46 -1.05
CA PHE A 9 33.42 17.73 -0.04
C PHE A 9 33.99 18.48 1.16
N TYR A 10 35.05 17.94 1.76
CA TYR A 10 35.68 18.58 2.93
C TYR A 10 36.33 19.92 2.58
N ARG A 11 36.86 20.07 1.36
CA ARG A 11 37.32 21.37 0.85
C ARG A 11 36.19 22.40 0.84
N GLU A 12 35.02 22.03 0.32
CA GLU A 12 33.86 22.92 0.24
C GLU A 12 33.30 23.25 1.62
N GLN A 13 33.27 22.28 2.54
CA GLN A 13 32.92 22.52 3.95
C GLN A 13 33.88 23.49 4.64
N ALA A 14 35.18 23.34 4.40
CA ALA A 14 36.21 24.26 4.88
C ALA A 14 36.22 25.61 4.14
N ARG A 15 35.34 25.81 3.14
CA ARG A 15 35.27 27.00 2.28
C ARG A 15 36.60 27.35 1.59
N MET A 16 37.38 26.32 1.25
CA MET A 16 38.67 26.48 0.57
C MET A 16 38.50 26.42 -0.95
N THR A 17 39.27 27.23 -1.67
CA THR A 17 39.42 27.11 -3.14
C THR A 17 40.38 25.97 -3.49
N GLN A 18 40.31 25.48 -4.74
CA GLN A 18 41.24 24.44 -5.23
C GLN A 18 42.69 24.91 -5.19
N GLU A 19 42.93 26.20 -5.47
CA GLU A 19 44.25 26.83 -5.35
C GLU A 19 44.75 26.82 -3.90
N GLN A 20 43.90 27.22 -2.93
CA GLN A 20 44.25 27.20 -1.51
C GLN A 20 44.55 25.79 -1.00
N LEU A 21 43.77 24.80 -1.44
CA LEU A 21 44.02 23.40 -1.08
C LEU A 21 45.31 22.87 -1.73
N GLY A 22 45.59 23.22 -2.99
CA GLY A 22 46.76 22.74 -3.73
C GLY A 22 48.08 23.47 -3.40
N ARG A 23 48.04 24.67 -2.81
CA ARG A 23 49.21 25.52 -2.60
C ARG A 23 50.38 24.79 -1.92
N GLY A 24 51.53 24.72 -2.60
CA GLY A 24 52.72 24.03 -2.09
C GLY A 24 52.64 22.50 -2.15
N ILE A 25 51.62 21.92 -2.79
CA ILE A 25 51.46 20.48 -3.04
C ILE A 25 51.37 20.22 -4.55
N CYS A 26 50.38 20.81 -5.23
CA CYS A 26 50.15 20.65 -6.66
C CYS A 26 49.31 21.82 -7.24
N SER A 27 49.11 21.87 -8.56
CA SER A 27 48.31 22.92 -9.19
C SER A 27 46.82 22.75 -8.90
N ASP A 28 46.08 23.86 -8.92
CA ASP A 28 44.60 23.91 -8.87
C ASP A 28 43.97 23.00 -9.95
N THR A 29 44.53 22.99 -11.15
CA THR A 29 44.14 22.11 -12.26
C THR A 29 44.35 20.64 -11.93
N HIS A 30 45.39 20.29 -11.15
CA HIS A 30 45.62 18.93 -10.69
C HIS A 30 44.62 18.53 -9.60
N ILE A 31 44.33 19.41 -8.63
CA ILE A 31 43.25 19.21 -7.65
C ILE A 31 41.91 18.98 -8.34
N SER A 32 41.55 19.79 -9.34
CA SER A 32 40.32 19.63 -10.12
C SER A 32 40.21 18.26 -10.81
N LYS A 33 41.35 17.69 -11.26
CA LYS A 33 41.38 16.34 -11.84
C LYS A 33 41.26 15.26 -10.77
N ILE A 34 41.91 15.43 -9.61
CA ILE A 34 41.76 14.52 -8.45
C ILE A 34 40.31 14.48 -8.01
N GLU A 35 39.68 15.63 -7.80
CA GLU A 35 38.28 15.76 -7.34
C GLU A 35 37.27 15.10 -8.29
N ARG A 36 37.56 15.12 -9.60
CA ARG A 36 36.74 14.44 -10.62
C ARG A 36 37.08 12.97 -10.81
N GLY A 37 38.15 12.47 -10.17
CA GLY A 37 38.64 11.11 -10.35
C GLY A 37 39.21 10.83 -11.75
N SER A 38 39.72 11.86 -12.44
CA SER A 38 40.18 11.79 -13.83
C SER A 38 41.70 11.77 -13.99
N THR A 39 42.45 11.59 -12.90
CA THR A 39 43.91 11.44 -12.91
C THR A 39 44.32 10.52 -11.77
N ASP A 40 45.38 9.76 -11.99
CA ASP A 40 46.10 9.09 -10.90
C ASP A 40 46.87 10.15 -10.09
N PHE A 41 47.05 9.86 -8.81
CA PHE A 41 47.73 10.71 -7.85
C PHE A 41 48.66 9.86 -6.98
N SER A 42 49.77 10.44 -6.51
CA SER A 42 50.66 9.72 -5.60
C SER A 42 50.08 9.67 -4.18
N PRO A 43 50.39 8.62 -3.40
CA PRO A 43 50.02 8.56 -1.99
C PRO A 43 50.51 9.78 -1.19
N GLU A 44 51.67 10.35 -1.52
CA GLU A 44 52.17 11.55 -0.82
C GLU A 44 51.30 12.77 -1.07
N VAL A 45 50.84 12.98 -2.31
CA VAL A 45 49.95 14.11 -2.65
C VAL A 45 48.65 13.99 -1.85
N ILE A 46 48.05 12.80 -1.76
CA ILE A 46 46.83 12.59 -0.99
C ILE A 46 47.05 12.85 0.50
N SER A 47 48.13 12.32 1.07
CA SER A 47 48.46 12.52 2.49
C SER A 47 48.54 14.00 2.86
N LEU A 48 49.23 14.79 2.03
CA LEU A 48 49.37 16.24 2.24
C LEU A 48 48.03 16.99 2.12
N LEU A 49 47.15 16.56 1.22
CA LEU A 49 45.82 17.15 1.05
C LEU A 49 44.89 16.82 2.22
N THR A 50 44.93 15.57 2.71
CA THR A 50 44.09 15.12 3.83
C THR A 50 44.55 15.71 5.15
N GLU A 51 45.86 15.87 5.36
CA GLU A 51 46.43 16.58 6.50
C GLU A 51 45.96 18.03 6.53
N ARG A 52 45.98 18.71 5.37
CA ARG A 52 45.51 20.11 5.25
C ARG A 52 44.02 20.27 5.49
N LEU A 53 43.22 19.28 5.10
CA LEU A 53 41.78 19.26 5.36
C LEU A 53 41.45 18.78 6.78
N ASN A 54 42.43 18.29 7.54
CA ASN A 54 42.27 17.68 8.86
C ASN A 54 41.24 16.53 8.84
N ILE A 55 41.38 15.63 7.86
CA ILE A 55 40.50 14.46 7.70
C ILE A 55 41.28 13.16 7.71
N ASP A 56 40.67 12.12 8.27
CA ASP A 56 41.13 10.74 8.12
C ASP A 56 40.44 10.10 6.91
N LEU A 57 41.15 10.06 5.78
CA LEU A 57 40.59 9.56 4.53
C LEU A 57 40.19 8.08 4.59
N GLU A 58 40.96 7.24 5.28
CA GLU A 58 40.67 5.82 5.40
C GLU A 58 39.37 5.63 6.21
N TYR A 59 39.23 6.37 7.30
CA TYR A 59 37.99 6.40 8.07
C TYR A 59 36.79 6.83 7.22
N GLU A 60 36.91 7.91 6.44
CA GLU A 60 35.83 8.41 5.58
C GLU A 60 35.47 7.43 4.43
N LEU A 61 36.45 6.71 3.88
CA LEU A 61 36.21 5.66 2.89
C LEU A 61 35.46 4.47 3.49
N VAL A 62 35.83 4.05 4.71
CA VAL A 62 35.11 3.01 5.45
C VAL A 62 33.67 3.46 5.74
N LYS A 63 33.49 4.72 6.12
CA LYS A 63 32.18 5.32 6.36
C LYS A 63 31.31 5.30 5.10
N LEU A 64 31.86 5.69 3.95
CA LEU A 64 31.15 5.65 2.67
C LEU A 64 30.74 4.23 2.26
N ASN A 65 31.60 3.23 2.47
CA ASN A 65 31.24 1.83 2.25
C ASN A 65 30.15 1.35 3.22
N THR A 66 30.16 1.86 4.44
CA THR A 66 29.14 1.57 5.45
C THR A 66 27.78 2.14 5.05
N ILE A 67 27.73 3.35 4.47
CA ILE A 67 26.49 3.98 3.98
C ILE A 67 25.72 3.04 3.06
N LYS A 68 26.39 2.44 2.07
CA LYS A 68 25.73 1.50 1.15
C LYS A 68 25.05 0.36 1.91
N LYS A 69 25.75 -0.26 2.86
CA LYS A 69 25.21 -1.36 3.68
C LYS A 69 24.03 -0.89 4.53
N ARG A 70 24.11 0.31 5.12
CA ARG A 70 23.03 0.88 5.94
C ARG A 70 21.81 1.26 5.11
N LEU A 71 21.99 1.73 3.88
CA LEU A 71 20.88 1.95 2.94
C LEU A 71 20.15 0.64 2.60
N PHE A 72 20.88 -0.43 2.30
CA PHE A 72 20.25 -1.74 2.07
C PHE A 72 19.55 -2.29 3.31
N ALA A 73 20.16 -2.15 4.50
CA ALA A 73 19.52 -2.52 5.75
C ALA A 73 18.24 -1.69 6.01
N TRP A 74 18.25 -0.40 5.69
CA TRP A 74 17.06 0.45 5.80
C TRP A 74 15.96 -0.01 4.85
N HIS A 75 16.32 -0.31 3.60
CA HIS A 75 15.39 -0.83 2.61
C HIS A 75 14.79 -2.17 3.04
N GLU A 76 15.60 -3.08 3.60
CA GLU A 76 15.14 -4.35 4.14
C GLU A 76 14.19 -4.15 5.33
N ALA A 77 14.54 -3.29 6.29
CA ALA A 77 13.67 -2.96 7.42
C ALA A 77 12.32 -2.39 6.94
N ILE A 78 12.31 -1.56 5.90
CA ILE A 78 11.08 -1.04 5.26
C ILE A 78 10.26 -2.16 4.64
N VAL A 79 10.88 -3.07 3.88
CA VAL A 79 10.19 -4.22 3.26
C VAL A 79 9.62 -5.15 4.34
N MET A 80 10.30 -5.30 5.47
CA MET A 80 9.87 -6.10 6.62
C MET A 80 8.91 -5.39 7.56
N LEU A 81 8.66 -4.09 7.36
CA LEU A 81 7.83 -3.25 8.22
C LEU A 81 8.30 -3.24 9.69
N LEU A 82 9.62 -3.24 9.90
CA LEU A 82 10.26 -3.16 11.22
C LEU A 82 10.36 -1.70 11.67
N LEU A 83 9.25 -1.13 12.13
CA LEU A 83 9.12 0.31 12.40
C LEU A 83 10.25 0.90 13.26
N ASP A 84 10.59 0.27 14.38
CA ASP A 84 11.64 0.76 15.27
C ASP A 84 13.03 0.78 14.59
N GLU A 85 13.33 -0.27 13.82
CA GLU A 85 14.58 -0.36 13.07
C GLU A 85 14.61 0.63 11.91
N MET A 86 13.49 0.80 11.20
CA MET A 86 13.35 1.79 10.14
C MET A 86 13.64 3.21 10.64
N GLU A 87 13.11 3.57 11.82
CA GLU A 87 13.35 4.88 12.44
C GLU A 87 14.80 5.04 12.91
N ALA A 88 15.35 4.01 13.57
CA ALA A 88 16.73 4.04 14.04
C ALA A 88 17.74 4.24 12.89
N ILE A 89 17.57 3.50 11.79
CA ILE A 89 18.45 3.62 10.62
C ILE A 89 18.24 4.96 9.91
N LYS A 90 17.00 5.46 9.81
CA LYS A 90 16.72 6.78 9.25
C LYS A 90 17.48 7.88 9.98
N LEU A 91 17.41 7.90 11.32
CA LEU A 91 18.10 8.89 12.14
C LEU A 91 19.63 8.82 11.97
N GLU A 92 20.19 7.62 11.85
CA GLU A 92 21.62 7.45 11.54
C GLU A 92 21.98 8.06 10.18
N LEU A 93 21.20 7.75 9.14
CA LEU A 93 21.45 8.21 7.77
C LEU A 93 21.23 9.72 7.61
N GLU A 94 20.25 10.32 8.30
CA GLU A 94 19.99 11.77 8.25
C GLU A 94 21.17 12.60 8.80
N ASN A 95 21.93 12.03 9.74
CA ASN A 95 23.13 12.66 10.29
C ASN A 95 24.39 12.42 9.43
N GLU A 96 24.30 11.61 8.38
CA GLU A 96 25.44 11.25 7.54
C GLU A 96 25.59 12.18 6.33
N GLN A 97 26.50 13.15 6.46
CA GLN A 97 26.68 14.20 5.46
C GLN A 97 27.31 13.68 4.16
N LEU A 98 28.04 12.56 4.19
CA LEU A 98 28.66 11.96 2.99
C LEU A 98 27.64 11.40 2.00
N ILE A 99 26.38 11.17 2.40
CA ILE A 99 25.35 10.64 1.50
C ILE A 99 25.19 11.54 0.27
N GLN A 100 25.18 12.87 0.45
CA GLN A 100 24.91 13.86 -0.59
C GLN A 100 25.98 13.91 -1.69
N ILE A 101 27.20 13.48 -1.37
CA ILE A 101 28.32 13.44 -2.32
C ILE A 101 28.56 12.04 -2.88
N SER A 102 27.94 11.03 -2.27
CA SER A 102 28.05 9.65 -2.70
C SER A 102 27.21 9.39 -3.96
N ASP A 103 27.58 8.35 -4.70
CA ASP A 103 26.77 7.83 -5.79
C ASP A 103 25.42 7.24 -5.31
N TYR A 104 25.18 7.23 -3.99
CA TYR A 104 23.98 6.68 -3.35
C TYR A 104 22.87 7.72 -3.11
N THR A 105 23.04 8.97 -3.55
CA THR A 105 22.02 10.02 -3.34
C THR A 105 20.66 9.62 -3.92
N ALA A 106 20.64 9.04 -5.12
CA ALA A 106 19.40 8.56 -5.75
C ALA A 106 18.80 7.39 -4.98
N LEU A 107 19.62 6.41 -4.59
CA LEU A 107 19.21 5.27 -3.79
C LEU A 107 18.59 5.70 -2.46
N TYR A 108 19.25 6.62 -1.72
CA TYR A 108 18.74 7.18 -0.48
C TYR A 108 17.38 7.86 -0.67
N GLN A 109 17.23 8.71 -1.69
CA GLN A 109 15.95 9.39 -1.98
C GLN A 109 14.83 8.38 -2.30
N LEU A 110 15.12 7.35 -3.10
CA LEU A 110 14.13 6.33 -3.43
C LEU A 110 13.72 5.48 -2.23
N ILE A 111 14.67 5.11 -1.37
CA ILE A 111 14.37 4.39 -0.11
C ILE A 111 13.58 5.31 0.84
N GLN A 112 13.91 6.59 0.90
CA GLN A 112 13.15 7.58 1.67
C GLN A 112 11.71 7.70 1.16
N ALA A 113 11.48 7.66 -0.16
CA ALA A 113 10.13 7.62 -0.72
C ALA A 113 9.38 6.34 -0.29
N LYS A 114 10.05 5.17 -0.26
CA LYS A 114 9.45 3.94 0.29
C LYS A 114 9.12 4.04 1.77
N TYR A 115 9.98 4.66 2.56
CA TYR A 115 9.75 4.92 3.97
C TYR A 115 8.46 5.76 4.16
N TYR A 116 8.30 6.85 3.42
CA TYR A 116 7.07 7.65 3.48
C TYR A 116 5.82 6.85 3.06
N LEU A 117 5.93 5.98 2.05
CA LEU A 117 4.82 5.11 1.66
C LEU A 117 4.46 4.10 2.75
N ALA A 118 5.45 3.52 3.45
CA ALA A 118 5.21 2.60 4.57
C ALA A 118 4.53 3.28 5.77
N LEU A 119 4.72 4.59 5.94
CA LEU A 119 4.03 5.41 6.95
C LEU A 119 2.72 6.05 6.46
N SER A 120 2.20 5.62 5.31
CA SER A 120 0.97 6.17 4.71
C SER A 120 1.05 7.68 4.43
N GLN A 121 2.22 8.17 3.98
CA GLN A 121 2.47 9.56 3.59
C GLN A 121 2.77 9.67 2.07
N PRO A 122 1.79 9.39 1.19
CA PRO A 122 2.03 9.27 -0.25
C PRO A 122 2.44 10.59 -0.93
N ASP A 123 2.04 11.74 -0.41
CA ASP A 123 2.37 13.05 -0.99
C ASP A 123 3.88 13.35 -0.92
N ALA A 124 4.52 13.00 0.19
CA ALA A 124 5.96 13.15 0.37
C ALA A 124 6.74 12.25 -0.59
N ALA A 125 6.31 10.98 -0.72
CA ALA A 125 6.89 10.04 -1.66
C ALA A 125 6.73 10.50 -3.12
N PHE A 126 5.54 11.00 -3.48
CA PHE A 126 5.26 11.46 -4.84
C PHE A 126 6.13 12.66 -5.24
N THR A 127 6.38 13.58 -4.30
CA THR A 127 7.29 14.71 -4.53
C THR A 127 8.70 14.25 -4.90
N ILE A 128 9.21 13.21 -4.22
CA ILE A 128 10.51 12.61 -4.54
C ILE A 128 10.48 11.95 -5.92
N VAL A 129 9.47 11.13 -6.19
CA VAL A 129 9.31 10.43 -7.49
C VAL A 129 9.29 11.41 -8.65
N GLN A 130 8.51 12.50 -8.57
CA GLN A 130 8.44 13.51 -9.61
C GLN A 130 9.78 14.18 -9.90
N LYS A 131 10.57 14.45 -8.86
CA LYS A 131 11.93 15.00 -9.00
C LYS A 131 12.84 13.99 -9.72
N MET A 132 12.77 12.72 -9.32
CA MET A 132 13.63 11.66 -9.85
C MET A 132 13.32 11.27 -11.30
N GLN A 133 12.05 11.31 -11.70
CA GLN A 133 11.61 11.01 -13.07
C GLN A 133 12.27 11.95 -14.11
N ARG A 134 12.54 13.21 -13.76
CA ARG A 134 13.23 14.17 -14.64
C ARG A 134 14.68 13.75 -14.96
N SER A 135 15.29 12.93 -14.12
CA SER A 135 16.65 12.43 -14.26
C SER A 135 16.73 10.93 -14.54
N HIS A 136 15.60 10.28 -14.91
CA HIS A 136 15.51 8.82 -15.03
C HIS A 136 16.59 8.19 -15.91
N ALA A 137 16.85 8.77 -17.09
CA ALA A 137 17.84 8.25 -18.05
C ALA A 137 19.29 8.24 -17.53
N LYS A 138 19.57 8.87 -16.38
CA LYS A 138 20.90 8.93 -15.76
C LYS A 138 21.04 7.99 -14.55
N LEU A 139 19.98 7.28 -14.18
CA LEU A 139 20.01 6.37 -13.04
C LEU A 139 20.72 5.06 -13.39
N PRO A 140 21.47 4.47 -12.45
CA PRO A 140 21.92 3.09 -12.62
C PRO A 140 20.71 2.14 -12.70
N THR A 141 20.94 0.96 -13.28
CA THR A 141 19.87 -0.01 -13.61
C THR A 141 19.01 -0.38 -12.41
N TYR A 142 19.63 -0.61 -11.25
CA TYR A 142 18.92 -0.95 -10.02
C TYR A 142 17.99 0.20 -9.55
N GLU A 143 18.51 1.43 -9.47
CA GLU A 143 17.76 2.61 -9.07
C GLU A 143 16.65 2.98 -10.07
N GLY A 144 16.84 2.71 -11.36
CA GLY A 144 15.79 2.85 -12.38
C GLY A 144 14.60 1.92 -12.09
N ASN A 145 14.88 0.63 -11.83
CA ASN A 145 13.85 -0.33 -11.43
C ASN A 145 13.22 0.00 -10.07
N LEU A 146 14.02 0.47 -9.10
CA LEU A 146 13.50 0.94 -7.82
C LEU A 146 12.57 2.15 -8.00
N LEU A 147 12.89 3.10 -8.89
CA LEU A 147 12.01 4.21 -9.22
C LEU A 147 10.68 3.73 -9.80
N LEU A 148 10.70 2.77 -10.73
CA LEU A 148 9.47 2.15 -11.27
C LEU A 148 8.64 1.52 -10.14
N HIS A 149 9.28 0.78 -9.24
CA HIS A 149 8.61 0.15 -8.10
C HIS A 149 7.95 1.20 -7.20
N VAL A 150 8.69 2.22 -6.74
CA VAL A 150 8.15 3.31 -5.90
C VAL A 150 7.03 4.08 -6.60
N THR A 151 7.18 4.32 -7.91
CA THR A 151 6.16 4.98 -8.72
C THR A 151 4.88 4.14 -8.79
N GLY A 152 4.99 2.83 -8.96
CA GLY A 152 3.85 1.91 -8.92
C GLY A 152 3.10 1.96 -7.58
N ILE A 153 3.82 1.99 -6.46
CA ILE A 153 3.21 2.12 -5.13
C ILE A 153 2.53 3.49 -4.96
N CYS A 154 3.10 4.57 -5.50
CA CYS A 154 2.44 5.89 -5.50
C CYS A 154 1.12 5.87 -6.28
N PHE A 155 1.06 5.17 -7.42
CA PHE A 155 -0.19 5.01 -8.17
C PHE A 155 -1.21 4.15 -7.43
N LEU A 156 -0.78 3.10 -6.73
CA LEU A 156 -1.65 2.33 -5.82
C LEU A 156 -2.27 3.22 -4.73
N ALA A 157 -1.46 4.07 -4.08
CA ALA A 157 -1.95 4.99 -3.05
C ALA A 157 -2.96 6.01 -3.60
N LYS A 158 -2.85 6.38 -4.87
CA LYS A 158 -3.80 7.23 -5.60
C LYS A 158 -4.99 6.47 -6.19
N GLN A 159 -5.06 5.16 -5.96
CA GLN A 159 -6.08 4.25 -6.51
C GLN A 159 -6.09 4.19 -8.05
N ASP A 160 -4.98 4.55 -8.70
CA ASP A 160 -4.77 4.39 -10.14
C ASP A 160 -4.13 3.04 -10.44
N TYR A 161 -4.92 1.99 -10.27
CA TYR A 161 -4.45 0.61 -10.33
C TYR A 161 -3.94 0.21 -11.72
N ARG A 162 -4.51 0.77 -12.80
CA ARG A 162 -4.08 0.45 -14.17
C ARG A 162 -2.70 1.02 -14.44
N THR A 163 -2.47 2.29 -14.13
CA THR A 163 -1.15 2.89 -14.31
C THR A 163 -0.12 2.28 -13.35
N ALA A 164 -0.53 1.86 -12.14
CA ALA A 164 0.34 1.07 -11.27
C ALA A 164 0.81 -0.22 -11.95
N ILE A 165 -0.10 -1.00 -12.55
CA ILE A 165 0.25 -2.24 -13.28
C ILE A 165 1.18 -1.95 -14.45
N ASP A 166 0.86 -0.96 -15.28
CA ASP A 166 1.65 -0.63 -16.46
C ASP A 166 3.06 -0.14 -16.10
N THR A 167 3.20 0.54 -14.95
CA THR A 167 4.50 0.96 -14.41
C THR A 167 5.28 -0.24 -13.86
N LEU A 168 4.66 -1.08 -13.03
CA LEU A 168 5.33 -2.21 -12.38
C LEU A 168 5.75 -3.29 -13.39
N LYS A 169 5.04 -3.46 -14.51
CA LYS A 169 5.43 -4.37 -15.59
C LYS A 169 6.72 -4.00 -16.32
N GLN A 170 7.16 -2.75 -16.22
CA GLN A 170 8.41 -2.29 -16.82
C GLN A 170 9.64 -2.68 -16.00
N ILE A 171 9.45 -3.21 -14.78
CA ILE A 171 10.54 -3.69 -13.94
C ILE A 171 11.18 -4.91 -14.59
N ASP A 172 12.50 -4.82 -14.80
CA ASP A 172 13.34 -5.94 -15.20
C ASP A 172 13.66 -6.80 -13.98
N ALA A 173 13.10 -8.00 -13.93
CA ALA A 173 13.26 -8.92 -12.81
C ALA A 173 14.68 -9.50 -12.68
N GLU A 174 15.47 -9.54 -13.75
CA GLU A 174 16.84 -10.06 -13.73
C GLU A 174 17.79 -9.06 -13.09
N GLU A 175 17.52 -7.76 -13.29
CA GLU A 175 18.32 -6.65 -12.74
C GLU A 175 17.78 -6.14 -11.40
N TYR A 176 16.48 -6.32 -11.14
CA TYR A 176 15.82 -5.88 -9.91
C TYR A 176 15.69 -7.02 -8.89
N ASN A 177 16.73 -7.21 -8.09
CA ASN A 177 16.81 -8.19 -7.01
C ASN A 177 15.91 -7.90 -5.79
N ASN A 178 14.72 -7.31 -5.99
CA ASN A 178 13.72 -7.13 -4.94
C ASN A 178 12.32 -7.57 -5.44
N PRO A 179 11.94 -8.85 -5.25
CA PRO A 179 10.66 -9.40 -5.69
C PRO A 179 9.41 -8.84 -4.99
N GLU A 180 9.55 -7.94 -4.01
CA GLU A 180 8.39 -7.35 -3.32
C GLU A 180 7.41 -6.68 -4.28
N TYR A 181 7.87 -6.17 -5.43
CA TYR A 181 6.98 -5.53 -6.41
C TYR A 181 5.87 -6.47 -6.91
N TYR A 182 6.06 -7.79 -6.85
CA TYR A 182 5.00 -8.75 -7.15
C TYR A 182 3.80 -8.63 -6.20
N TYR A 183 4.03 -8.30 -4.92
CA TYR A 183 2.93 -8.05 -3.99
C TYR A 183 2.12 -6.83 -4.44
N HIS A 184 2.79 -5.74 -4.82
CA HIS A 184 2.13 -4.53 -5.31
C HIS A 184 1.39 -4.77 -6.64
N MET A 185 1.93 -5.61 -7.52
CA MET A 185 1.20 -6.07 -8.71
C MET A 185 -0.05 -6.87 -8.33
N ALA A 186 0.06 -7.80 -7.39
CA ALA A 186 -1.05 -8.61 -6.92
C ALA A 186 -2.19 -7.74 -6.35
N VAL A 187 -1.86 -6.74 -5.53
CA VAL A 187 -2.80 -5.76 -5.00
C VAL A 187 -3.46 -4.97 -6.13
N ALA A 188 -2.69 -4.46 -7.09
CA ALA A 188 -3.25 -3.73 -8.23
C ALA A 188 -4.22 -4.59 -9.06
N TYR A 189 -3.85 -5.85 -9.31
CA TYR A 189 -4.68 -6.79 -10.06
C TYR A 189 -5.95 -7.19 -9.32
N HIS A 190 -5.88 -7.31 -7.99
CA HIS A 190 -7.07 -7.52 -7.16
C HIS A 190 -8.04 -6.35 -7.32
N TRP A 191 -7.53 -5.11 -7.23
CA TRP A 191 -8.36 -3.92 -7.37
C TRP A 191 -8.88 -3.68 -8.79
N ILE A 192 -8.36 -4.35 -9.82
CA ILE A 192 -8.96 -4.36 -11.15
C ILE A 192 -9.72 -5.67 -11.43
N GLY A 193 -10.07 -6.46 -10.41
CA GLY A 193 -10.87 -7.68 -10.57
C GLY A 193 -10.24 -8.79 -11.40
N SER A 194 -8.93 -8.73 -11.64
CA SER A 194 -8.20 -9.77 -12.37
C SER A 194 -7.70 -10.84 -11.38
N HIS A 195 -8.63 -11.63 -10.85
CA HIS A 195 -8.35 -12.58 -9.77
C HIS A 195 -7.24 -13.59 -10.08
N MET A 196 -7.18 -14.08 -11.33
CA MET A 196 -6.12 -15.01 -11.76
C MET A 196 -4.73 -14.36 -11.72
N MET A 197 -4.61 -13.11 -12.18
CA MET A 197 -3.34 -12.38 -12.13
C MET A 197 -2.98 -11.96 -10.71
N ALA A 198 -3.97 -11.57 -9.91
CA ALA A 198 -3.79 -11.27 -8.49
C ALA A 198 -3.26 -12.50 -7.74
N TYR A 199 -3.84 -13.68 -7.99
CA TYR A 199 -3.37 -14.94 -7.41
C TYR A 199 -1.95 -15.28 -7.88
N TYR A 200 -1.68 -15.21 -9.19
CA TYR A 200 -0.37 -15.51 -9.76
C TYR A 200 0.77 -14.67 -9.16
N TYR A 201 0.58 -13.35 -9.09
CA TYR A 201 1.58 -12.46 -8.49
C TYR A 201 1.61 -12.55 -6.95
N GLY A 202 0.46 -12.83 -6.33
CA GLY A 202 0.35 -13.08 -4.89
C GLY A 202 1.22 -14.26 -4.47
N GLU A 203 1.15 -15.39 -5.17
CA GLU A 203 1.98 -16.59 -4.92
C GLU A 203 3.48 -16.30 -5.05
N LYS A 204 3.88 -15.54 -6.08
CA LYS A 204 5.28 -15.10 -6.25
C LYS A 204 5.75 -14.29 -5.05
N SER A 205 4.93 -13.35 -4.59
CA SER A 205 5.27 -12.53 -3.43
C SER A 205 5.30 -13.32 -2.12
N LEU A 206 4.36 -14.24 -1.93
CA LEU A 206 4.29 -15.11 -0.76
C LEU A 206 5.55 -15.96 -0.63
N ARG A 207 6.02 -16.55 -1.74
CA ARG A 207 7.26 -17.31 -1.76
C ARG A 207 8.45 -16.45 -1.32
N PHE A 208 8.58 -15.25 -1.87
CA PHE A 208 9.64 -14.31 -1.48
C PHE A 208 9.57 -13.95 0.02
N PHE A 209 8.39 -13.65 0.57
CA PHE A 209 8.26 -13.30 1.98
C PHE A 209 8.55 -14.48 2.90
N LYS A 210 8.22 -15.72 2.50
CA LYS A 210 8.59 -16.93 3.24
C LYS A 210 10.10 -17.16 3.20
N ASP A 211 10.73 -17.04 2.04
CA ASP A 211 12.17 -17.23 1.86
C ASP A 211 12.99 -16.18 2.65
N SER A 212 12.48 -14.95 2.73
CA SER A 212 13.07 -13.85 3.51
C SER A 212 12.65 -13.82 4.99
N ARG A 213 11.83 -14.78 5.46
CA ARG A 213 11.29 -14.85 6.83
C ARG A 213 10.55 -13.57 7.26
N ASN A 214 9.95 -12.89 6.29
CA ASN A 214 9.14 -11.70 6.50
C ASN A 214 7.71 -12.13 6.89
N PHE A 215 7.50 -12.48 8.15
CA PHE A 215 6.23 -13.01 8.65
C PHE A 215 5.07 -12.01 8.47
N ILE A 216 5.35 -10.73 8.68
CA ILE A 216 4.37 -9.65 8.56
C ILE A 216 3.81 -9.59 7.14
N ARG A 217 4.67 -9.57 6.12
CA ARG A 217 4.24 -9.55 4.72
C ARG A 217 3.75 -10.91 4.22
N THR A 218 4.16 -12.00 4.87
CA THR A 218 3.59 -13.33 4.62
C THR A 218 2.09 -13.32 4.97
N ILE A 219 1.69 -12.74 6.10
CA ILE A 219 0.28 -12.57 6.47
C ILE A 219 -0.46 -11.77 5.39
N ASP A 220 0.10 -10.65 4.94
CA ASP A 220 -0.53 -9.77 3.93
C ASP A 220 -0.76 -10.53 2.61
N ALA A 221 0.24 -11.29 2.15
CA ALA A 221 0.16 -12.04 0.91
C ALA A 221 -0.81 -13.23 1.02
N GLU A 222 -0.81 -13.97 2.13
CA GLU A 222 -1.78 -15.04 2.38
C GLU A 222 -3.21 -14.51 2.46
N MET A 223 -3.41 -13.35 3.11
CA MET A 223 -4.71 -12.69 3.14
C MET A 223 -5.18 -12.34 1.73
N LEU A 224 -4.33 -11.71 0.92
CA LEU A 224 -4.66 -11.35 -0.46
C LEU A 224 -5.01 -12.56 -1.33
N LEU A 225 -4.30 -13.68 -1.15
CA LEU A 225 -4.58 -14.93 -1.87
C LEU A 225 -5.92 -15.52 -1.47
N LEU A 226 -6.26 -15.54 -0.17
CA LEU A 226 -7.57 -15.98 0.30
C LEU A 226 -8.70 -15.17 -0.35
N LEU A 227 -8.52 -13.86 -0.49
CA LEU A 227 -9.50 -13.02 -1.17
C LEU A 227 -9.73 -13.44 -2.62
N GLN A 228 -8.73 -13.98 -3.32
CA GLN A 228 -8.91 -14.43 -4.70
C GLN A 228 -9.64 -15.76 -4.78
N VAL A 229 -9.38 -16.68 -3.84
CA VAL A 229 -10.03 -18.00 -3.81
C VAL A 229 -11.52 -17.89 -3.47
N VAL A 230 -11.93 -16.84 -2.73
CA VAL A 230 -13.35 -16.57 -2.46
C VAL A 230 -14.17 -16.33 -3.73
N PHE A 231 -13.54 -15.92 -4.84
CA PHE A 231 -14.21 -15.72 -6.13
C PHE A 231 -14.36 -17.00 -6.98
N ASP A 232 -13.83 -18.14 -6.53
CA ASP A 232 -14.07 -19.42 -7.19
C ASP A 232 -15.45 -19.97 -6.80
N ASP A 233 -16.30 -20.23 -7.80
CA ASP A 233 -17.62 -20.83 -7.61
C ASP A 233 -17.52 -22.25 -7.03
N ASN A 234 -16.39 -22.94 -7.22
CA ASN A 234 -16.13 -24.28 -6.70
C ASN A 234 -15.35 -24.29 -5.38
N ARG A 235 -15.24 -23.14 -4.70
CA ARG A 235 -14.42 -23.00 -3.50
C ARG A 235 -14.87 -23.93 -2.36
N ASN A 236 -13.88 -24.50 -1.67
CA ASN A 236 -14.14 -25.19 -0.41
C ASN A 236 -14.23 -24.18 0.74
N LYS A 237 -15.47 -23.83 1.08
CA LYS A 237 -15.80 -22.88 2.15
C LYS A 237 -15.19 -23.23 3.51
N ALA A 238 -15.14 -24.52 3.86
CA ALA A 238 -14.56 -24.97 5.12
C ALA A 238 -13.03 -24.80 5.15
N ASP A 239 -12.36 -25.02 4.02
CA ASP A 239 -10.92 -24.76 3.90
C ASP A 239 -10.60 -23.26 4.03
N ILE A 240 -11.41 -22.38 3.42
CA ILE A 240 -11.24 -20.93 3.53
C ILE A 240 -11.36 -20.47 4.99
N ILE A 241 -12.40 -20.92 5.70
CA ILE A 241 -12.58 -20.63 7.13
C ILE A 241 -11.35 -21.08 7.92
N LEU A 242 -10.91 -22.33 7.74
CA LEU A 242 -9.75 -22.88 8.46
C LEU A 242 -8.48 -22.07 8.17
N ARG A 243 -8.27 -21.62 6.93
CA ARG A 243 -7.12 -20.80 6.57
C ARG A 243 -7.18 -19.41 7.21
N PHE A 244 -8.34 -18.76 7.26
CA PHE A 244 -8.49 -17.50 7.99
C PHE A 244 -8.26 -17.67 9.48
N GLU A 245 -8.77 -18.74 10.10
CA GLU A 245 -8.52 -19.04 11.52
C GLU A 245 -7.02 -19.24 11.80
N ASN A 246 -6.31 -19.94 10.92
CA ASN A 246 -4.86 -20.11 11.02
C ASN A 246 -4.13 -18.77 10.83
N LEU A 247 -4.56 -17.94 9.88
CA LEU A 247 -4.01 -16.61 9.65
C LEU A 247 -4.19 -15.71 10.88
N ILE A 248 -5.35 -15.76 11.55
CA ILE A 248 -5.62 -15.03 12.80
C ILE A 248 -4.68 -15.48 13.92
N LYS A 249 -4.45 -16.80 14.07
CA LYS A 249 -3.47 -17.33 15.04
C LYS A 249 -2.05 -16.83 14.72
N THR A 250 -1.67 -16.79 13.45
CA THR A 250 -0.38 -16.24 13.01
C THR A 250 -0.28 -14.76 13.37
N CYS A 251 -1.36 -13.99 13.22
CA CYS A 251 -1.36 -12.58 13.63
C CYS A 251 -1.10 -12.40 15.13
N ASP A 252 -1.64 -13.28 15.97
CA ASP A 252 -1.40 -13.30 17.42
C ASP A 252 0.06 -13.63 17.74
N ILE A 253 0.63 -14.65 17.11
CA ILE A 253 2.04 -15.05 17.28
C ILE A 253 2.98 -13.92 16.88
N CYS A 254 2.67 -13.22 15.79
CA CYS A 254 3.47 -12.10 15.28
C CYS A 254 3.15 -10.75 15.94
N ASN A 255 2.22 -10.71 16.91
CA ASN A 255 1.75 -9.48 17.57
C ASN A 255 1.33 -8.38 16.58
N THR A 256 0.44 -8.71 15.64
CA THR A 256 -0.05 -7.81 14.58
C THR A 256 -1.55 -7.55 14.70
N PRO A 257 -2.01 -6.80 15.72
CA PRO A 257 -3.43 -6.53 15.92
C PRO A 257 -4.08 -5.81 14.73
N GLU A 258 -3.32 -4.98 14.01
CA GLU A 258 -3.74 -4.28 12.79
C GLU A 258 -4.15 -5.23 11.65
N ARG A 259 -3.44 -6.35 11.48
CA ARG A 259 -3.77 -7.38 10.47
C ARG A 259 -4.84 -8.33 10.96
N LYS A 260 -4.79 -8.66 12.25
CA LYS A 260 -5.78 -9.52 12.91
C LYS A 260 -7.20 -8.99 12.73
N ARG A 261 -7.43 -7.70 12.94
CA ARG A 261 -8.76 -7.08 12.75
C ARG A 261 -9.28 -7.20 11.32
N ILE A 262 -8.41 -7.16 10.30
CA ILE A 262 -8.78 -7.31 8.89
C ILE A 262 -9.12 -8.78 8.62
N ALA A 263 -8.30 -9.71 9.10
CA ALA A 263 -8.57 -11.14 8.97
C ALA A 263 -9.89 -11.55 9.64
N LEU A 264 -10.19 -10.99 10.82
CA LEU A 264 -11.47 -11.18 11.53
C LEU A 264 -12.65 -10.62 10.74
N HIS A 265 -12.51 -9.43 10.16
CA HIS A 265 -13.53 -8.82 9.30
C HIS A 265 -13.83 -9.71 8.07
N ASN A 266 -12.78 -10.14 7.38
CA ASN A 266 -12.90 -10.98 6.18
C ASN A 266 -13.51 -12.35 6.51
N LEU A 267 -13.14 -12.95 7.66
CA LEU A 267 -13.74 -14.19 8.14
C LEU A 267 -15.23 -14.00 8.49
N ALA A 268 -15.59 -12.90 9.14
CA ALA A 268 -16.99 -12.58 9.43
C ALA A 268 -17.82 -12.46 8.16
N TYR A 269 -17.25 -11.86 7.11
CA TYR A 269 -17.88 -11.76 5.80
C TYR A 269 -18.11 -13.14 5.17
N GLU A 270 -17.14 -14.07 5.26
CA GLU A 270 -17.34 -15.43 4.75
C GLU A 270 -18.45 -16.18 5.49
N TYR A 271 -18.59 -16.01 6.81
CA TYR A 271 -19.73 -16.56 7.56
C TYR A 271 -21.07 -15.93 7.15
N LEU A 272 -21.09 -14.61 6.90
CA LEU A 272 -22.27 -13.91 6.41
C LEU A 272 -22.73 -14.47 5.06
N GLU A 273 -21.81 -14.69 4.11
CA GLU A 273 -22.11 -15.28 2.79
C GLU A 273 -22.61 -16.75 2.89
N GLN A 274 -22.43 -17.37 4.05
CA GLN A 274 -22.95 -18.70 4.38
C GLN A 274 -24.25 -18.66 5.19
N ASN A 275 -24.83 -17.46 5.41
CA ASN A 275 -25.99 -17.22 6.26
C ASN A 275 -25.80 -17.68 7.72
N ASN A 276 -24.56 -17.82 8.18
CA ASN A 276 -24.25 -18.12 9.57
C ASN A 276 -24.08 -16.81 10.35
N TYR A 277 -25.22 -16.21 10.70
CA TYR A 277 -25.27 -14.85 11.23
C TYR A 277 -24.66 -14.76 12.62
N GLU A 278 -24.78 -15.79 13.46
CA GLU A 278 -24.22 -15.82 14.81
C GLU A 278 -22.68 -15.75 14.77
N MET A 279 -22.05 -16.56 13.91
CA MET A 279 -20.59 -16.53 13.76
C MET A 279 -20.12 -15.25 13.08
N ALA A 280 -20.84 -14.77 12.06
CA ALA A 280 -20.53 -13.48 11.42
C ALA A 280 -20.56 -12.34 12.45
N SER A 281 -21.61 -12.26 13.26
CA SER A 281 -21.76 -11.30 14.35
C SER A 281 -20.57 -11.34 15.31
N LYS A 282 -20.22 -12.54 15.78
CA LYS A 282 -19.10 -12.75 16.71
C LYS A 282 -17.78 -12.23 16.15
N TYR A 283 -17.46 -12.54 14.90
CA TYR A 283 -16.19 -12.12 14.30
C TYR A 283 -16.16 -10.63 13.91
N TYR A 284 -17.29 -10.05 13.48
CA TYR A 284 -17.37 -8.60 13.29
C TYR A 284 -17.16 -7.85 14.60
N GLN A 285 -17.76 -8.32 15.71
CA GLN A 285 -17.52 -7.75 17.04
C GLN A 285 -16.05 -7.85 17.45
N ALA A 286 -15.43 -9.03 17.30
CA ALA A 286 -14.01 -9.20 17.58
C ALA A 286 -13.11 -8.29 16.72
N SER A 287 -13.47 -8.04 15.46
CA SER A 287 -12.79 -7.06 14.61
C SER A 287 -12.93 -5.64 15.15
N MET A 288 -14.15 -5.25 15.56
CA MET A 288 -14.43 -3.92 16.12
C MET A 288 -13.71 -3.65 17.45
N GLU A 289 -13.58 -4.64 18.33
CA GLU A 289 -12.88 -4.53 19.62
C GLU A 289 -11.39 -4.16 19.47
N LEU A 290 -10.78 -4.52 18.34
CA LEU A 290 -9.38 -4.21 18.01
C LEU A 290 -9.21 -2.88 17.26
N ASN A 291 -10.29 -2.14 17.02
CA ASN A 291 -10.28 -0.89 16.27
C ASN A 291 -10.69 0.31 17.13
N ASN A 292 -10.22 1.49 16.74
CA ASN A 292 -10.79 2.74 17.23
C ASN A 292 -12.16 2.98 16.52
N PRO A 293 -13.24 3.32 17.26
CA PRO A 293 -14.57 3.56 16.70
C PRO A 293 -14.67 4.60 15.57
N LYS A 294 -13.63 5.43 15.39
CA LYS A 294 -13.55 6.46 14.37
C LYS A 294 -12.69 6.08 13.15
N THR A 295 -12.36 4.80 12.97
CA THR A 295 -11.65 4.34 11.76
C THR A 295 -12.61 3.79 10.72
N MET A 296 -12.23 3.87 9.44
CA MET A 296 -12.98 3.27 8.34
C MET A 296 -13.23 1.77 8.57
N LEU A 297 -12.21 1.02 9.02
CA LEU A 297 -12.30 -0.41 9.24
C LEU A 297 -13.28 -0.78 10.37
N TYR A 298 -13.31 0.00 11.46
CA TYR A 298 -14.34 -0.18 12.50
C TYR A 298 -15.74 -0.06 11.90
N LEU A 299 -15.97 1.00 11.13
CA LEU A 299 -17.28 1.29 10.55
C LEU A 299 -17.69 0.26 9.50
N LEU A 300 -16.75 -0.30 8.75
CA LEU A 300 -17.04 -1.40 7.83
C LEU A 300 -17.43 -2.68 8.59
N SER A 301 -16.73 -3.01 9.68
CA SER A 301 -17.12 -4.13 10.56
C SER A 301 -18.46 -3.87 11.26
N LEU A 302 -18.77 -2.62 11.62
CA LEU A 302 -20.05 -2.23 12.21
C LEU A 302 -21.19 -2.38 11.21
N GLU A 303 -20.98 -1.98 9.96
CA GLU A 303 -21.93 -2.17 8.86
C GLU A 303 -22.22 -3.67 8.66
N GLY A 304 -21.18 -4.49 8.59
CA GLY A 304 -21.31 -5.95 8.51
C GLY A 304 -22.06 -6.56 9.71
N TYR A 305 -21.76 -6.09 10.92
CA TYR A 305 -22.44 -6.50 12.15
C TYR A 305 -23.93 -6.16 12.16
N VAL A 306 -24.30 -4.93 11.78
CA VAL A 306 -25.71 -4.52 11.68
C VAL A 306 -26.42 -5.37 10.62
N ARG A 307 -25.77 -5.58 9.47
CA ARG A 307 -26.33 -6.36 8.37
C ARG A 307 -26.60 -7.81 8.76
N CYS A 308 -25.64 -8.50 9.40
CA CYS A 308 -25.85 -9.87 9.85
C CYS A 308 -26.89 -9.93 10.99
N SER A 309 -26.91 -8.92 11.87
CA SER A 309 -27.86 -8.86 12.98
C SER A 309 -29.30 -8.66 12.50
N LEU A 310 -29.50 -7.83 11.47
CA LEU A 310 -30.80 -7.65 10.82
C LEU A 310 -31.26 -8.94 10.13
N GLN A 311 -30.39 -9.58 9.34
CA GLN A 311 -30.75 -10.79 8.59
C GLN A 311 -30.98 -12.02 9.48
N GLY A 312 -30.21 -12.13 10.57
CA GLY A 312 -30.32 -13.22 11.54
C GLY A 312 -31.29 -12.96 12.69
N ASN A 313 -31.97 -11.81 12.72
CA ASN A 313 -32.80 -11.37 13.85
C ASN A 313 -32.06 -11.41 15.22
N LEU A 314 -30.78 -11.03 15.22
CA LEU A 314 -29.92 -11.10 16.42
C LEU A 314 -30.09 -9.89 17.35
N LEU A 315 -30.57 -8.77 16.79
CA LEU A 315 -30.86 -7.55 17.53
C LEU A 315 -32.31 -7.13 17.28
N ASN A 316 -32.90 -6.47 18.26
CA ASN A 316 -34.22 -5.89 18.06
C ASN A 316 -34.14 -4.59 17.24
N LYS A 317 -35.29 -4.12 16.73
CA LYS A 317 -35.37 -2.93 15.86
C LYS A 317 -34.78 -1.67 16.50
N GLU A 318 -35.03 -1.43 17.78
CA GLU A 318 -34.54 -0.24 18.49
C GLU A 318 -33.01 -0.25 18.61
N GLU A 319 -32.43 -1.41 18.91
CA GLU A 319 -30.98 -1.61 18.94
C GLU A 319 -30.34 -1.43 17.57
N LEU A 320 -30.94 -2.02 16.53
CA LEU A 320 -30.49 -1.87 15.14
C LEU A 320 -30.48 -0.40 14.73
N LEU A 321 -31.57 0.35 15.00
CA LEU A 321 -31.63 1.78 14.67
C LEU A 321 -30.53 2.57 15.39
N ARG A 322 -30.42 2.41 16.71
CA ARG A 322 -29.43 3.12 17.53
C ARG A 322 -28.00 2.91 17.04
N VAL A 323 -27.63 1.67 16.77
CA VAL A 323 -26.27 1.31 16.30
C VAL A 323 -26.03 1.84 14.89
N THR A 324 -27.00 1.70 13.99
CA THR A 324 -26.89 2.17 12.59
C THR A 324 -26.80 3.69 12.50
N GLU A 325 -27.60 4.43 13.26
CA GLU A 325 -27.55 5.90 13.33
C GLU A 325 -26.21 6.39 13.88
N SER A 326 -25.66 5.70 14.88
CA SER A 326 -24.32 5.98 15.39
C SER A 326 -23.25 5.76 14.31
N GLY A 327 -23.31 4.64 13.58
CA GLY A 327 -22.43 4.36 12.45
C GLY A 327 -22.50 5.42 11.36
N LEU A 328 -23.72 5.86 10.99
CA LEU A 328 -23.94 6.92 10.01
C LEU A 328 -23.33 8.26 10.45
N ARG A 329 -23.47 8.63 11.73
CA ARG A 329 -22.83 9.85 12.28
C ARG A 329 -21.31 9.77 12.18
N SER A 330 -20.72 8.67 12.60
CA SER A 330 -19.27 8.46 12.50
C SER A 330 -18.77 8.46 11.04
N ALA A 331 -19.53 7.86 10.11
CA ALA A 331 -19.20 7.88 8.68
C ALA A 331 -19.21 9.32 8.10
N LYS A 332 -20.11 10.19 8.59
CA LYS A 332 -20.12 11.62 8.25
C LYS A 332 -18.92 12.36 8.83
N GLU A 333 -18.53 12.06 10.06
CA GLU A 333 -17.37 12.67 10.73
C GLU A 333 -16.05 12.38 9.99
N ILE A 334 -15.88 11.16 9.47
CA ILE A 334 -14.68 10.79 8.69
C ILE A 334 -14.80 11.13 7.20
N HIS A 335 -15.90 11.76 6.80
CA HIS A 335 -16.20 12.14 5.41
C HIS A 335 -16.19 10.97 4.39
N ASP A 336 -16.49 9.74 4.84
CA ASP A 336 -16.57 8.58 3.97
C ASP A 336 -17.97 8.46 3.35
N GLN A 337 -18.09 8.83 2.07
CA GLN A 337 -19.37 8.82 1.36
C GLN A 337 -19.93 7.40 1.15
N MET A 338 -19.06 6.39 1.02
CA MET A 338 -19.47 5.02 0.75
C MET A 338 -20.11 4.40 2.00
N LEU A 339 -19.48 4.57 3.16
CA LEU A 339 -20.03 4.14 4.44
C LEU A 339 -21.33 4.89 4.78
N GLN A 340 -21.42 6.18 4.46
CA GLN A 340 -22.67 6.94 4.63
C GLN A 340 -23.83 6.32 3.84
N ILE A 341 -23.59 5.96 2.57
CA ILE A 341 -24.58 5.29 1.73
C ILE A 341 -24.97 3.94 2.32
N ARG A 342 -23.99 3.11 2.73
CA ARG A 342 -24.26 1.78 3.29
C ARG A 342 -25.12 1.86 4.55
N PHE A 343 -24.79 2.73 5.50
CA PHE A 343 -25.60 2.92 6.70
C PHE A 343 -26.98 3.51 6.40
N GLN A 344 -27.10 4.45 5.46
CA GLN A 344 -28.40 5.01 5.08
C GLN A 344 -29.33 3.95 4.47
N LEU A 345 -28.78 3.08 3.62
CA LEU A 345 -29.52 1.95 3.04
C LEU A 345 -29.94 0.94 4.13
N LEU A 346 -29.11 0.70 5.15
CA LEU A 346 -29.47 -0.14 6.29
C LEU A 346 -30.60 0.48 7.13
N LEU A 347 -30.59 1.80 7.36
CA LEU A 347 -31.70 2.47 8.07
C LEU A 347 -33.03 2.25 7.37
N TYR A 348 -33.11 2.51 6.06
CA TYR A 348 -34.35 2.29 5.32
C TYR A 348 -34.81 0.82 5.35
N LYS A 349 -33.87 -0.14 5.38
CA LYS A 349 -34.20 -1.56 5.54
C LYS A 349 -34.77 -1.87 6.92
N ILE A 350 -34.16 -1.36 7.99
CA ILE A 350 -34.60 -1.58 9.38
C ILE A 350 -35.98 -0.93 9.62
N GLU A 351 -36.22 0.24 9.02
CA GLU A 351 -37.48 0.96 9.13
C GLU A 351 -38.57 0.43 8.21
N GLU A 352 -38.26 -0.53 7.33
CA GLU A 352 -39.17 -1.09 6.31
C GLU A 352 -39.67 -0.03 5.29
N GLN A 353 -38.86 1.01 5.07
CA GLN A 353 -39.14 2.12 4.15
C GLN A 353 -38.70 1.76 2.72
N HIS A 354 -39.40 0.82 2.08
CA HIS A 354 -39.02 0.27 0.78
C HIS A 354 -38.94 1.33 -0.33
N GLU A 355 -39.90 2.24 -0.44
CA GLU A 355 -39.88 3.28 -1.48
C GLU A 355 -38.68 4.22 -1.33
N GLN A 356 -38.38 4.64 -0.09
CA GLN A 356 -37.25 5.49 0.24
C GLN A 356 -35.92 4.77 -0.04
N TYR A 357 -35.83 3.47 0.28
CA TYR A 357 -34.67 2.64 -0.03
C TYR A 357 -34.33 2.67 -1.53
N TYR A 358 -35.29 2.33 -2.39
CA TYR A 358 -35.06 2.25 -3.83
C TYR A 358 -34.89 3.63 -4.48
N SER A 359 -35.61 4.65 -4.00
CA SER A 359 -35.42 6.03 -4.44
C SER A 359 -34.01 6.54 -4.13
N TYR A 360 -33.53 6.34 -2.90
CA TYR A 360 -32.17 6.72 -2.50
C TYR A 360 -31.11 5.91 -3.27
N LEU A 361 -31.34 4.61 -3.47
CA LEU A 361 -30.44 3.76 -4.21
C LEU A 361 -30.22 4.26 -5.66
N ARG A 362 -31.30 4.58 -6.36
CA ARG A 362 -31.24 5.10 -7.75
C ARG A 362 -30.66 6.51 -7.83
N ASN A 363 -31.14 7.42 -7.00
CA ASN A 363 -30.90 8.86 -7.16
C ASN A 363 -29.61 9.34 -6.48
N ASN A 364 -29.14 8.62 -5.46
CA ASN A 364 -27.99 9.03 -4.64
C ASN A 364 -26.88 7.98 -4.65
N ALA A 365 -27.19 6.74 -4.28
CA ALA A 365 -26.17 5.72 -4.03
C ALA A 365 -25.39 5.33 -5.29
N LEU A 366 -26.10 4.94 -6.36
CA LEU A 366 -25.47 4.43 -7.58
C LEU A 366 -24.49 5.41 -8.22
N ALA A 367 -24.76 6.71 -8.17
CA ALA A 367 -23.85 7.72 -8.72
C ALA A 367 -22.48 7.71 -8.02
N VAL A 368 -22.48 7.61 -6.68
CA VAL A 368 -21.25 7.54 -5.88
C VAL A 368 -20.55 6.19 -6.08
N ILE A 369 -21.30 5.08 -6.03
CA ILE A 369 -20.74 3.74 -6.21
C ILE A 369 -20.09 3.59 -7.59
N ARG A 370 -20.72 4.13 -8.65
CA ARG A 370 -20.15 4.16 -10.01
C ARG A 370 -18.86 4.97 -10.09
N LYS A 371 -18.74 6.04 -9.32
CA LYS A 371 -17.51 6.84 -9.24
C LYS A 371 -16.38 6.08 -8.53
N ASN A 372 -16.71 5.28 -7.51
CA ASN A 372 -15.74 4.47 -6.77
C ASN A 372 -15.34 3.18 -7.53
N GLY A 373 -16.19 2.71 -8.45
CA GLY A 373 -15.85 1.61 -9.36
C GLY A 373 -16.09 0.21 -8.80
N ASP A 374 -16.99 0.05 -7.82
CA ASP A 374 -17.42 -1.26 -7.29
C ASP A 374 -18.41 -1.93 -8.25
N ALA A 375 -17.87 -2.64 -9.25
CA ALA A 375 -18.65 -3.30 -10.28
C ALA A 375 -19.71 -4.27 -9.75
N MET A 376 -19.36 -5.10 -8.75
CA MET A 376 -20.27 -6.13 -8.25
C MET A 376 -21.37 -5.50 -7.42
N LEU A 377 -21.06 -4.47 -6.63
CA LEU A 377 -22.08 -3.76 -5.87
C LEU A 377 -23.04 -3.01 -6.80
N ILE A 378 -22.53 -2.41 -7.87
CA ILE A 378 -23.37 -1.83 -8.93
C ILE A 378 -24.29 -2.91 -9.50
N GLU A 379 -23.74 -4.03 -9.98
CA GLU A 379 -24.55 -5.10 -10.57
C GLU A 379 -25.62 -5.63 -9.60
N ARG A 380 -25.27 -5.81 -8.32
CA ARG A 380 -26.21 -6.23 -7.27
C ARG A 380 -27.35 -5.23 -7.11
N TYR A 381 -27.04 -3.94 -6.96
CA TYR A 381 -28.06 -2.92 -6.74
C TYR A 381 -28.91 -2.62 -7.98
N GLU A 382 -28.35 -2.73 -9.17
CA GLU A 382 -29.10 -2.66 -10.42
C GLU A 382 -30.07 -3.85 -10.54
N LYS A 383 -29.64 -5.07 -10.17
CA LYS A 383 -30.54 -6.23 -10.08
C LYS A 383 -31.64 -6.04 -9.04
N ASP A 384 -31.32 -5.49 -7.87
CA ASP A 384 -32.31 -5.19 -6.83
C ASP A 384 -33.35 -4.18 -7.32
N LEU A 385 -32.92 -3.11 -8.01
CA LEU A 385 -33.80 -2.12 -8.63
C LEU A 385 -34.68 -2.72 -9.72
N PHE A 386 -34.10 -3.53 -10.60
CA PHE A 386 -34.84 -4.23 -11.65
C PHE A 386 -35.98 -5.07 -11.05
N ASN A 387 -35.66 -5.89 -10.05
CA ASN A 387 -36.64 -6.74 -9.37
C ASN A 387 -37.75 -5.91 -8.71
N TYR A 388 -37.40 -4.79 -8.06
CA TYR A 388 -38.38 -3.88 -7.45
C TYR A 388 -39.31 -3.23 -8.48
N TYR A 389 -38.77 -2.74 -9.60
CA TYR A 389 -39.59 -2.14 -10.64
C TYR A 389 -40.50 -3.16 -11.32
N MET A 390 -40.02 -4.39 -11.50
CA MET A 390 -40.85 -5.49 -12.00
C MET A 390 -42.01 -5.82 -11.04
N THR A 391 -41.75 -5.92 -9.73
CA THR A 391 -42.80 -6.26 -8.75
C THR A 391 -43.79 -5.12 -8.51
N THR A 392 -43.37 -3.87 -8.67
CA THR A 392 -44.24 -2.67 -8.53
C THR A 392 -44.90 -2.21 -9.83
N GLY A 393 -44.69 -2.92 -10.95
CA GLY A 393 -45.31 -2.61 -12.24
C GLY A 393 -44.72 -1.41 -12.99
N GLN A 394 -43.55 -0.92 -12.57
CA GLN A 394 -42.85 0.23 -13.18
C GLN A 394 -42.01 -0.22 -14.39
N LEU A 395 -42.68 -0.69 -15.46
CA LEU A 395 -42.05 -1.38 -16.59
C LEU A 395 -40.99 -0.54 -17.33
N GLU A 396 -41.21 0.76 -17.50
CA GLU A 396 -40.24 1.64 -18.18
C GLU A 396 -38.91 1.72 -17.40
N LEU A 397 -38.97 1.85 -16.08
CA LEU A 397 -37.80 1.88 -15.20
C LEU A 397 -37.12 0.51 -15.14
N ALA A 398 -37.89 -0.58 -15.17
CA ALA A 398 -37.34 -1.94 -15.27
C ALA A 398 -36.56 -2.13 -16.58
N LEU A 399 -37.10 -1.66 -17.72
CA LEU A 399 -36.43 -1.72 -19.02
C LEU A 399 -35.18 -0.84 -19.06
N GLU A 400 -35.23 0.38 -18.48
CA GLU A 400 -34.07 1.25 -18.32
C GLU A 400 -32.94 0.51 -17.57
N THR A 401 -33.27 -0.07 -16.42
CA THR A 401 -32.34 -0.82 -15.57
C THR A 401 -31.78 -2.06 -16.29
N ALA A 402 -32.63 -2.82 -17.00
CA ALA A 402 -32.21 -3.97 -17.79
C ALA A 402 -31.25 -3.59 -18.92
N SER A 403 -31.46 -2.44 -19.57
CA SER A 403 -30.55 -1.94 -20.60
C SER A 403 -29.14 -1.68 -20.05
N PHE A 404 -29.03 -1.21 -18.81
CA PHE A 404 -27.75 -1.02 -18.13
C PHE A 404 -27.04 -2.36 -17.84
N LEU A 405 -27.79 -3.39 -17.45
CA LEU A 405 -27.26 -4.73 -17.18
C LEU A 405 -26.80 -5.45 -18.45
N ILE A 406 -27.48 -5.25 -19.57
CA ILE A 406 -27.24 -5.97 -20.84
C ILE A 406 -26.14 -5.29 -21.69
N ASN A 407 -26.13 -3.96 -21.74
CA ASN A 407 -25.34 -3.22 -22.75
C ASN A 407 -23.96 -2.74 -22.28
N LYS A 408 -23.56 -2.98 -21.02
CA LYS A 408 -22.21 -2.61 -20.55
C LYS A 408 -21.24 -3.78 -20.67
N GLU A 409 -20.03 -3.48 -21.17
CA GLU A 409 -18.84 -4.32 -20.92
C GLU A 409 -18.78 -4.62 -19.42
N LYS A 410 -18.65 -5.91 -19.06
CA LYS A 410 -18.60 -6.36 -17.67
C LYS A 410 -17.64 -5.45 -16.88
N PRO A 411 -18.14 -4.66 -15.92
CA PRO A 411 -17.25 -3.89 -15.07
C PRO A 411 -16.42 -4.88 -14.22
N LEU A 412 -15.20 -4.50 -13.89
CA LEU A 412 -14.20 -5.37 -13.25
C LEU A 412 -14.69 -5.84 -11.87
N ASN A 413 -14.91 -7.15 -11.68
CA ASN A 413 -15.44 -7.74 -10.45
C ASN A 413 -14.61 -7.35 -9.22
N LYS A 414 -15.15 -6.50 -8.34
CA LYS A 414 -14.57 -6.24 -7.01
C LYS A 414 -15.58 -6.63 -5.94
N LYS A 415 -15.12 -7.27 -4.86
CA LYS A 415 -15.84 -7.26 -3.58
C LYS A 415 -15.09 -6.29 -2.66
N GLU A 416 -15.52 -5.04 -2.60
CA GLU A 416 -14.95 -4.04 -1.66
C GLU A 416 -15.26 -4.35 -0.19
N GLU A 417 -16.08 -5.38 0.07
CA GLU A 417 -16.46 -5.80 1.42
C GLU A 417 -15.40 -6.67 2.11
N MET A 418 -14.38 -7.14 1.38
CA MET A 418 -13.20 -7.74 1.99
C MET A 418 -11.99 -6.86 1.70
N ILE A 419 -11.09 -6.77 2.67
CA ILE A 419 -9.95 -5.84 2.61
C ILE A 419 -8.66 -6.63 2.46
N PRO A 420 -7.78 -6.31 1.48
CA PRO A 420 -6.45 -6.90 1.41
C PRO A 420 -5.61 -6.47 2.62
N GLY A 421 -4.76 -7.37 3.11
CA GLY A 421 -3.92 -7.16 4.31
C GLY A 421 -2.87 -6.08 4.16
#